data_AF-A0A3D2EZZ5-F1
#
_entry.id   AF-A0A3D2EZZ5-F1
#
_cell.length_a   1.000
_cell.length_b   1.000
_cell.length_c   1.000
_cell.angle_alpha   90.00
_cell.angle_beta   90.00
_cell.angle_gamma   90.00
#
_symmetry.space_group_name_H-M   'P 1'
#
loop_
_entity.id
_entity.type
_entity.pdbx_description
1 polymer ?
#
loop_
_entity_poly.entity_id
_entity_poly.type
_entity_poly.pdbx_seq_one_letter_code
_entity_poly.pdbx_strand_id
1 'polypeptide(L)'
;MPNQKGFSKIAIIVIALILIGGGYFVFSKKDRNISIQDAERQIDFVETKTETNPSNIYISKTDKKDIIDNWKTYRNEKYGFEVKYPNDWKIQEYTYKNENEVIYVGLDPLEPIPQSVFETMDMPMGLISIGFGGRYSVNKEIYESLEISNIGIDQGISARKSDVRTGEDEPNPAYFNKHMITYYLGNKTEYGDFFKYDIGIQYISGLDDKYLKTFDQILSTFKFNKKEEVFKKQPGEIKSITVSGNDQWLLTVDLLSHNPDFLPGISSYFINQNPKIRNLTVIKDTKSFICGAGPDKNDTTPDIAQNTSVFLSNIEKREYKTVYFDIQGSNVTAMYQQCLP
;
A
#
# COMPACT_ATOMS: atom_id res chain seq x y z
N MET A 1 48.86 48.30 -26.83
CA MET A 1 48.12 47.29 -27.62
C MET A 1 48.12 45.98 -26.84
N PRO A 2 47.01 45.52 -26.24
CA PRO A 2 47.00 44.28 -25.49
C PRO A 2 46.82 43.08 -26.43
N ASN A 3 47.59 42.02 -26.17
CA ASN A 3 47.73 40.82 -26.99
C ASN A 3 46.46 39.94 -26.98
N GLN A 4 45.82 39.76 -28.15
CA GLN A 4 44.67 38.88 -28.40
C GLN A 4 45.03 37.37 -28.50
N LYS A 5 45.87 36.83 -27.62
CA LYS A 5 46.24 35.39 -27.68
C LYS A 5 45.41 34.46 -26.79
N GLY A 6 44.43 34.98 -26.05
CA GLY A 6 43.59 34.20 -25.12
C GLY A 6 42.22 33.75 -25.67
N PHE A 7 41.60 34.52 -26.58
CA PHE A 7 40.22 34.27 -27.00
C PHE A 7 40.04 33.13 -28.01
N SER A 8 41.09 32.77 -28.75
CA SER A 8 41.01 31.76 -29.82
C SER A 8 40.69 30.36 -29.29
N LYS A 9 41.19 29.98 -28.10
CA LYS A 9 40.96 28.63 -27.56
C LYS A 9 39.53 28.43 -27.04
N ILE A 10 38.94 29.48 -26.47
CA ILE A 10 37.56 29.42 -25.94
C ILE A 10 36.56 29.30 -27.09
N ALA A 11 36.78 30.04 -28.19
CA ALA A 11 35.92 29.95 -29.37
C ALA A 11 35.90 28.55 -29.99
N ILE A 12 37.04 27.85 -30.02
CA ILE A 12 37.13 26.48 -30.57
C ILE A 12 36.36 25.47 -29.70
N ILE A 13 36.43 25.60 -28.36
CA ILE A 13 35.69 24.71 -27.44
C ILE A 13 34.17 24.92 -27.58
N VAL A 14 33.72 26.18 -27.71
CA VAL A 14 32.30 26.49 -27.89
C VAL A 14 31.79 25.94 -29.23
N ILE A 15 32.55 26.07 -30.31
CA ILE A 15 32.18 25.51 -31.62
C ILE A 15 32.12 23.97 -31.57
N ALA A 16 33.07 23.31 -30.89
CA ALA A 16 33.04 21.86 -30.72
C ALA A 16 31.80 21.38 -29.94
N LEU A 17 31.42 22.09 -28.87
CA LEU A 17 30.21 21.77 -28.10
C LEU A 17 28.93 22.00 -28.91
N ILE A 18 28.87 23.03 -29.75
CA ILE A 18 27.73 23.29 -30.65
C ILE A 18 27.64 22.20 -31.73
N LEU A 19 28.76 21.71 -32.25
CA LEU A 19 28.75 20.63 -33.25
C LEU A 19 28.35 19.28 -32.65
N ILE A 20 28.78 18.97 -31.43
CA ILE A 20 28.39 17.74 -30.71
C ILE A 20 26.91 17.81 -30.31
N GLY A 21 26.45 18.93 -29.74
CA GLY A 21 25.06 19.10 -29.34
C GLY A 21 24.09 19.23 -30.52
N GLY A 22 24.48 19.97 -31.56
CA GLY A 22 23.70 20.14 -32.79
C GLY A 22 23.61 18.86 -33.62
N GLY A 23 24.68 18.06 -33.67
CA GLY A 23 24.69 16.76 -34.34
C GLY A 23 23.72 15.77 -33.71
N TYR A 24 23.65 15.72 -32.37
CA TYR A 24 22.73 14.85 -31.65
C TYR A 24 21.26 15.23 -31.90
N PHE A 25 20.93 16.52 -31.91
CA PHE A 25 19.57 17.00 -32.09
C PHE A 25 18.99 16.76 -33.50
N VAL A 26 19.83 16.82 -34.53
CA VAL A 26 19.42 16.53 -35.92
C VAL A 26 19.25 15.02 -36.15
N PHE A 27 20.05 14.18 -35.49
CA PHE A 27 19.93 12.72 -35.62
C PHE A 27 18.69 12.17 -34.91
N SER A 28 18.25 12.78 -33.80
CA SER A 28 17.03 12.37 -33.09
C SER A 28 15.72 12.80 -33.77
N LYS A 29 15.77 13.58 -34.86
CA LYS A 29 14.58 14.11 -35.55
C LYS A 29 14.34 13.54 -36.95
N LYS A 30 15.12 12.54 -37.38
CA LYS A 30 15.02 11.97 -38.73
C LYS A 30 14.18 10.69 -38.75
N ASP A 31 12.93 10.88 -39.17
CA ASP A 31 12.00 9.94 -39.83
C ASP A 31 11.29 8.84 -39.01
N ARG A 32 10.12 9.20 -38.43
CA ARG A 32 8.93 8.33 -38.39
C ARG A 32 7.87 8.89 -39.35
N ASN A 33 7.94 8.46 -40.61
CA ASN A 33 6.82 8.48 -41.55
C ASN A 33 6.77 7.09 -42.21
N ILE A 34 6.16 6.14 -41.51
CA ILE A 34 5.79 4.84 -42.09
C ILE A 34 4.48 5.09 -42.84
N SER A 35 4.58 5.05 -44.17
CA SER A 35 3.43 5.02 -45.07
C SER A 35 2.66 3.71 -44.87
N ILE A 36 1.42 3.82 -44.40
CA ILE A 36 0.46 2.71 -44.32
C ILE A 36 -0.01 2.42 -45.74
N GLN A 37 0.72 1.61 -46.52
CA GLN A 37 0.15 1.03 -47.74
C GLN A 37 0.82 -0.25 -48.30
N ASP A 38 1.77 -0.88 -47.60
CA ASP A 38 2.42 -2.10 -48.10
C ASP A 38 2.27 -3.34 -47.20
N ALA A 39 1.21 -3.41 -46.38
CA ALA A 39 0.92 -4.57 -45.53
C ALA A 39 -0.30 -5.40 -45.99
N GLU A 40 -0.59 -5.42 -47.30
CA GLU A 40 -1.55 -6.36 -47.90
C GLU A 40 -0.87 -7.16 -49.01
N ARG A 41 -0.08 -8.18 -48.64
CA ARG A 41 0.16 -9.35 -49.50
C ARG A 41 0.59 -10.58 -48.70
N GLN A 42 -0.43 -11.41 -48.45
CA GLN A 42 -0.41 -12.88 -48.41
C GLN A 42 0.50 -13.57 -47.39
N ILE A 43 -0.10 -13.97 -46.27
CA ILE A 43 0.21 -15.24 -45.62
C ILE A 43 -1.10 -16.05 -45.58
N ASP A 44 -1.19 -17.05 -46.45
CA ASP A 44 -2.10 -18.18 -46.28
C ASP A 44 -1.61 -18.96 -45.04
N PHE A 45 -2.23 -18.70 -43.89
CA PHE A 45 -2.06 -19.50 -42.69
C PHE A 45 -3.28 -20.40 -42.52
N VAL A 46 -3.02 -21.71 -42.54
CA VAL A 46 -3.99 -22.78 -42.31
C VAL A 46 -4.64 -22.58 -40.94
N GLU A 47 -5.93 -22.30 -40.94
CA GLU A 47 -6.75 -22.15 -39.74
C GLU A 47 -6.96 -23.52 -39.08
N THR A 48 -6.16 -23.84 -38.05
CA THR A 48 -6.51 -24.90 -37.08
C THR A 48 -7.17 -24.23 -35.89
N LYS A 49 -8.50 -24.21 -35.89
CA LYS A 49 -9.33 -23.75 -34.76
C LYS A 49 -9.05 -24.62 -33.54
N THR A 50 -8.36 -24.05 -32.55
CA THR A 50 -8.40 -24.53 -31.18
C THR A 50 -9.15 -23.48 -30.36
N GLU A 51 -10.38 -23.80 -29.97
CA GLU A 51 -11.15 -23.03 -29.00
C GLU A 51 -10.44 -23.06 -27.65
N THR A 52 -9.71 -22.00 -27.31
CA THR A 52 -9.31 -21.73 -25.93
C THR A 52 -10.39 -20.88 -25.26
N ASN A 53 -11.34 -21.59 -24.65
CA ASN A 53 -12.29 -21.07 -23.70
C ASN A 53 -11.52 -20.51 -22.48
N PRO A 54 -11.70 -19.24 -22.05
CA PRO A 54 -11.07 -18.72 -20.84
C PRO A 54 -11.79 -19.32 -19.63
N SER A 55 -11.38 -20.54 -19.26
CA SER A 55 -11.76 -21.12 -17.99
C SER A 55 -11.11 -20.31 -16.88
N ASN A 56 -11.91 -19.52 -16.18
CA ASN A 56 -11.63 -19.09 -14.82
C ASN A 56 -11.32 -20.33 -13.98
N ILE A 57 -10.03 -20.60 -13.78
CA ILE A 57 -9.56 -21.67 -12.91
C ILE A 57 -9.80 -21.21 -11.47
N TYR A 58 -10.98 -21.52 -10.94
CA TYR A 58 -11.21 -21.56 -9.50
C TYR A 58 -10.40 -22.72 -8.92
N ILE A 59 -9.14 -22.44 -8.57
CA ILE A 59 -8.31 -23.39 -7.83
C ILE A 59 -8.99 -23.62 -6.48
N SER A 60 -9.33 -24.89 -6.21
CA SER A 60 -9.96 -25.29 -4.96
C SER A 60 -9.12 -24.84 -3.75
N LYS A 61 -9.79 -24.33 -2.71
CA LYS A 61 -9.16 -23.83 -1.47
C LYS A 61 -8.30 -24.91 -0.77
N THR A 62 -8.53 -26.18 -1.08
CA THR A 62 -7.88 -27.34 -0.46
C THR A 62 -6.50 -27.61 -1.07
N ASP A 63 -6.34 -27.51 -2.39
CA ASP A 63 -5.04 -27.78 -3.07
C ASP A 63 -4.04 -26.63 -2.90
N LYS A 64 -4.52 -25.41 -2.63
CA LYS A 64 -3.68 -24.23 -2.38
C LYS A 64 -2.92 -24.31 -1.06
N LYS A 65 -3.44 -25.06 -0.08
CA LYS A 65 -2.87 -25.11 1.27
C LYS A 65 -1.57 -25.93 1.31
N ASP A 66 -1.56 -27.11 0.72
CA ASP A 66 -0.43 -28.04 0.80
C ASP A 66 0.81 -27.54 0.03
N ILE A 67 0.65 -26.72 -1.02
CA ILE A 67 1.76 -26.15 -1.80
C ILE A 67 2.49 -25.02 -1.05
N ILE A 68 1.79 -24.29 -0.17
CA ILE A 68 2.29 -23.08 0.49
C ILE A 68 2.80 -23.38 1.92
N ASP A 69 2.55 -24.57 2.45
CA ASP A 69 2.92 -24.91 3.83
C ASP A 69 4.44 -24.97 4.08
N ASN A 70 5.25 -25.20 3.04
CA ASN A 70 6.72 -25.19 3.12
C ASN A 70 7.37 -23.84 2.76
N TRP A 71 6.58 -22.78 2.50
CA TRP A 71 7.12 -21.48 2.09
C TRP A 71 7.69 -20.70 3.28
N LYS A 72 8.70 -19.88 3.00
CA LYS A 72 9.25 -18.91 3.96
C LYS A 72 8.33 -17.70 4.04
N THR A 73 8.40 -16.98 5.16
CA THR A 73 7.66 -15.73 5.38
C THR A 73 8.63 -14.58 5.48
N TYR A 74 8.43 -13.56 4.65
CA TYR A 74 9.04 -12.25 4.83
C TYR A 74 8.06 -11.34 5.58
N ARG A 75 8.55 -10.67 6.64
CA ARG A 75 7.77 -9.74 7.46
C ARG A 75 8.50 -8.41 7.52
N ASN A 76 7.79 -7.33 7.22
CA ASN A 76 8.27 -5.98 7.48
C ASN A 76 7.41 -5.32 8.56
N GLU A 77 7.97 -5.13 9.75
CA GLU A 77 7.25 -4.56 10.89
C GLU A 77 6.97 -3.06 10.72
N LYS A 78 7.91 -2.33 10.12
CA LYS A 78 7.79 -0.88 9.90
C LYS A 78 6.58 -0.54 9.04
N TYR A 79 6.47 -1.21 7.90
CA TYR A 79 5.38 -1.06 6.94
C TYR A 79 4.18 -1.96 7.25
N GLY A 80 4.28 -2.83 8.25
CA GLY A 80 3.16 -3.62 8.76
C GLY A 80 2.59 -4.57 7.72
N PHE A 81 3.43 -5.39 7.07
CA PHE A 81 2.95 -6.44 6.18
C PHE A 81 3.77 -7.72 6.30
N GLU A 82 3.23 -8.81 5.78
CA GLU A 82 3.97 -10.04 5.53
C GLU A 82 3.54 -10.67 4.20
N VAL A 83 4.44 -11.44 3.61
CA VAL A 83 4.24 -12.18 2.37
C VAL A 83 5.02 -13.50 2.44
N LYS A 84 4.45 -14.58 1.89
CA LYS A 84 5.16 -15.85 1.78
C LYS A 84 5.83 -15.98 0.42
N TYR A 85 6.95 -16.69 0.38
CA TYR A 85 7.70 -16.97 -0.85
C TYR A 85 8.31 -18.39 -0.82
N PRO A 86 8.61 -18.99 -1.99
CA PRO A 86 9.19 -20.32 -2.06
C PRO A 86 10.47 -20.46 -1.24
N ASN A 87 10.68 -21.62 -0.61
CA ASN A 87 11.77 -21.83 0.34
C ASN A 87 13.16 -21.79 -0.30
N ASP A 88 13.26 -22.16 -1.56
CA ASP A 88 14.47 -22.18 -2.37
C ASP A 88 14.84 -20.81 -2.95
N TRP A 89 13.92 -19.86 -2.94
CA TRP A 89 14.19 -18.49 -3.41
C TRP A 89 15.05 -17.72 -2.41
N LYS A 90 15.84 -16.82 -2.97
CA LYS A 90 16.68 -15.88 -2.23
C LYS A 90 15.93 -14.58 -2.01
N ILE A 91 16.27 -13.92 -0.90
CA ILE A 91 15.74 -12.62 -0.52
C ILE A 91 16.90 -11.67 -0.25
N GLN A 92 16.81 -10.45 -0.75
CA GLN A 92 17.76 -9.38 -0.47
C GLN A 92 16.99 -8.11 -0.10
N GLU A 93 17.36 -7.52 1.03
CA GLU A 93 16.91 -6.19 1.42
C GLU A 93 17.88 -5.13 0.90
N TYR A 94 17.34 -4.02 0.41
CA TYR A 94 18.12 -2.90 -0.11
C TYR A 94 17.84 -1.65 0.71
N THR A 95 18.91 -0.94 1.07
CA THR A 95 18.88 0.34 1.81
C THR A 95 19.60 1.42 1.00
N TYR A 96 19.30 2.71 1.19
CA TYR A 96 20.17 3.77 0.65
C TYR A 96 21.38 3.99 1.56
N LYS A 97 22.53 4.39 1.00
CA LYS A 97 23.77 4.66 1.76
C LYS A 97 23.63 5.60 2.97
N ASN A 98 22.62 6.47 2.95
CA ASN A 98 22.37 7.46 4.00
C ASN A 98 21.10 7.16 4.83
N GLU A 99 20.44 6.04 4.56
CA GLU A 99 19.20 5.64 5.23
C GLU A 99 19.40 4.25 5.85
N ASN A 100 19.18 4.12 7.16
CA ASN A 100 19.12 2.81 7.83
C ASN A 100 17.79 2.08 7.52
N GLU A 101 17.13 2.44 6.43
CA GLU A 101 15.79 2.00 6.09
C GLU A 101 15.80 1.11 4.84
N VAL A 102 15.17 -0.05 4.97
CA VAL A 102 14.89 -0.94 3.85
C VAL A 102 13.85 -0.27 2.95
N ILE A 103 14.24 -0.04 1.71
CA ILE A 103 13.45 0.64 0.69
C ILE A 103 12.95 -0.32 -0.39
N TYR A 104 13.65 -1.44 -0.59
CA TYR A 104 13.24 -2.52 -1.47
C TYR A 104 13.58 -3.88 -0.88
N VAL A 105 12.81 -4.88 -1.32
CA VAL A 105 13.05 -6.30 -1.11
C VAL A 105 13.00 -6.98 -2.46
N GLY A 106 14.10 -7.60 -2.87
CA GLY A 106 14.19 -8.45 -4.05
C GLY A 106 13.98 -9.91 -3.68
N LEU A 107 13.13 -10.62 -4.43
CA LEU A 107 12.91 -12.06 -4.34
C LEU A 107 13.28 -12.68 -5.69
N ASP A 108 14.17 -13.66 -5.69
CA ASP A 108 14.65 -14.30 -6.92
C ASP A 108 14.94 -15.80 -6.73
N PRO A 109 14.56 -16.68 -7.68
CA PRO A 109 14.91 -18.11 -7.62
C PRO A 109 16.41 -18.40 -7.77
N LEU A 110 17.19 -17.47 -8.33
CA LEU A 110 18.63 -17.60 -8.49
C LEU A 110 19.36 -16.80 -7.42
N GLU A 111 19.83 -15.60 -7.75
CA GLU A 111 20.51 -14.69 -6.81
C GLU A 111 20.03 -13.25 -7.09
N PRO A 112 19.59 -12.50 -6.06
CA PRO A 112 19.20 -11.11 -6.21
C PRO A 112 20.40 -10.25 -6.61
N ILE A 113 20.14 -9.07 -7.18
CA ILE A 113 21.20 -8.16 -7.61
C ILE A 113 21.99 -7.67 -6.38
N PRO A 114 23.34 -7.64 -6.40
CA PRO A 114 24.11 -7.08 -5.30
C PRO A 114 23.80 -5.60 -5.03
N GLN A 115 23.78 -5.19 -3.77
CA GLN A 115 23.54 -3.80 -3.34
C GLN A 115 24.43 -2.76 -4.08
N SER A 116 25.69 -3.09 -4.37
CA SER A 116 26.61 -2.19 -5.08
C SER A 116 26.16 -1.86 -6.51
N VAL A 117 25.42 -2.76 -7.15
CA VAL A 117 24.91 -2.59 -8.50
C VAL A 117 23.63 -1.76 -8.48
N PHE A 118 22.75 -2.01 -7.49
CA PHE A 118 21.53 -1.22 -7.25
C PHE A 118 21.81 0.29 -7.20
N GLU A 119 22.87 0.70 -6.52
CA GLU A 119 23.19 2.13 -6.34
C GLU A 119 23.58 2.86 -7.63
N THR A 120 23.86 2.12 -8.71
CA THR A 120 24.44 2.67 -9.94
C THR A 120 23.49 2.65 -11.13
N MET A 121 22.37 1.91 -11.05
CA MET A 121 21.48 1.70 -12.20
C MET A 121 20.01 1.63 -11.79
N ASP A 122 19.14 2.09 -12.68
CA ASP A 122 17.69 1.89 -12.60
C ASP A 122 17.33 0.49 -13.10
N MET A 123 17.63 -0.53 -12.28
CA MET A 123 17.45 -1.95 -12.60
C MET A 123 16.46 -2.65 -11.67
N PRO A 124 15.80 -3.72 -12.14
CA PRO A 124 14.97 -4.56 -11.29
C PRO A 124 15.79 -5.21 -10.18
N MET A 125 15.30 -5.21 -8.94
CA MET A 125 16.03 -5.78 -7.78
C MET A 125 16.01 -7.32 -7.71
N GLY A 126 15.34 -7.95 -8.66
CA GLY A 126 15.10 -9.38 -8.74
C GLY A 126 13.87 -9.63 -9.62
N LEU A 127 13.52 -10.91 -9.81
CA LEU A 127 12.29 -11.32 -10.49
C LEU A 127 11.04 -10.67 -9.89
N ILE A 128 10.97 -10.57 -8.55
CA ILE A 128 9.95 -9.80 -7.84
C ILE A 128 10.64 -8.76 -6.98
N SER A 129 10.19 -7.52 -7.04
CA SER A 129 10.60 -6.45 -6.13
C SER A 129 9.42 -5.88 -5.38
N ILE A 130 9.56 -5.71 -4.06
CA ILE A 130 8.62 -4.99 -3.23
C ILE A 130 9.32 -3.73 -2.74
N GLY A 131 8.80 -2.55 -3.05
CA GLY A 131 9.38 -1.30 -2.58
C GLY A 131 8.43 -0.46 -1.77
N PHE A 132 9.01 0.42 -0.96
CA PHE A 132 8.31 1.12 0.12
C PHE A 132 8.54 2.63 0.09
N GLY A 133 7.71 3.38 0.81
CA GLY A 133 7.99 4.79 1.13
C GLY A 133 7.83 5.75 -0.05
N GLY A 134 6.83 5.55 -0.91
CA GLY A 134 6.55 6.49 -2.00
C GLY A 134 7.45 6.33 -3.23
N ARG A 135 8.15 5.20 -3.35
CA ARG A 135 9.10 4.94 -4.45
C ARG A 135 8.41 4.53 -5.75
N TYR A 136 7.22 3.94 -5.66
CA TYR A 136 6.41 3.67 -6.83
C TYR A 136 5.57 4.89 -7.17
N SER A 137 5.78 5.40 -8.38
CA SER A 137 5.02 6.50 -8.95
C SER A 137 4.30 6.08 -10.20
N VAL A 138 3.10 6.63 -10.39
CA VAL A 138 2.32 6.48 -11.62
C VAL A 138 1.96 7.88 -12.11
N ASN A 139 2.12 8.13 -13.41
CA ASN A 139 1.71 9.39 -14.02
C ASN A 139 0.17 9.55 -13.90
N LYS A 140 -0.29 10.76 -13.59
CA LYS A 140 -1.73 11.04 -13.41
C LYS A 140 -2.57 10.70 -14.63
N GLU A 141 -2.04 10.88 -15.84
CA GLU A 141 -2.74 10.62 -17.10
C GLU A 141 -3.02 9.12 -17.31
N ILE A 142 -2.08 8.26 -16.93
CA ILE A 142 -2.24 6.80 -17.04
C ILE A 142 -2.92 6.19 -15.82
N TYR A 143 -3.00 6.92 -14.70
CA TYR A 143 -3.54 6.41 -13.45
C TYR A 143 -5.00 5.94 -13.59
N GLU A 144 -5.83 6.75 -14.25
CA GLU A 144 -7.25 6.45 -14.40
C GLU A 144 -7.52 5.25 -15.33
N SER A 145 -6.56 4.89 -16.19
CA SER A 145 -6.66 3.72 -17.06
C SER A 145 -6.16 2.43 -16.41
N LEU A 146 -5.52 2.50 -15.23
CA LEU A 146 -5.05 1.30 -14.53
C LEU A 146 -6.22 0.46 -14.00
N GLU A 147 -6.13 -0.86 -14.24
CA GLU A 147 -7.08 -1.84 -13.74
C GLU A 147 -7.09 -1.83 -12.20
N ILE A 148 -8.28 -1.94 -11.61
CA ILE A 148 -8.41 -2.22 -10.17
C ILE A 148 -8.40 -3.73 -9.99
N SER A 149 -7.41 -4.22 -9.25
CA SER A 149 -7.26 -5.64 -8.95
C SER A 149 -7.32 -5.86 -7.44
N ASN A 150 -7.93 -6.96 -7.03
CA ASN A 150 -7.89 -7.40 -5.65
C ASN A 150 -6.82 -8.49 -5.52
N ILE A 151 -6.00 -8.39 -4.47
CA ILE A 151 -4.89 -9.30 -4.16
C ILE A 151 -4.86 -9.65 -2.67
N GLY A 152 -3.90 -10.47 -2.27
CA GLY A 152 -3.68 -10.84 -0.87
C GLY A 152 -4.60 -11.96 -0.37
N ILE A 153 -4.51 -12.22 0.93
CA ILE A 153 -5.37 -13.22 1.60
C ILE A 153 -6.83 -12.82 1.42
N ASP A 154 -7.63 -13.79 0.99
CA ASP A 154 -9.07 -13.64 0.69
C ASP A 154 -9.40 -12.50 -0.28
N GLN A 155 -8.44 -12.07 -1.11
CA GLN A 155 -8.61 -10.94 -2.04
C GLN A 155 -9.02 -9.64 -1.34
N GLY A 156 -8.60 -9.45 -0.08
CA GLY A 156 -9.02 -8.34 0.75
C GLY A 156 -8.28 -7.01 0.50
N ILE A 157 -7.31 -6.99 -0.43
CA ILE A 157 -6.47 -5.82 -0.69
C ILE A 157 -6.72 -5.31 -2.10
N SER A 158 -7.30 -4.12 -2.21
CA SER A 158 -7.48 -3.45 -3.50
C SER A 158 -6.19 -2.73 -3.91
N ALA A 159 -5.77 -2.92 -5.15
CA ALA A 159 -4.58 -2.34 -5.74
C ALA A 159 -4.89 -1.83 -7.15
N ARG A 160 -4.10 -0.87 -7.64
CA ARG A 160 -4.05 -0.55 -9.07
C ARG A 160 -3.02 -1.43 -9.73
N LYS A 161 -3.35 -2.02 -10.87
CA LYS A 161 -2.49 -2.93 -11.62
C LYS A 161 -2.08 -2.28 -12.94
N SER A 162 -0.78 -2.33 -13.22
CA SER A 162 -0.19 -2.10 -14.53
C SER A 162 0.38 -3.41 -15.04
N ASP A 163 0.16 -3.71 -16.31
CA ASP A 163 0.56 -4.96 -16.98
C ASP A 163 1.09 -4.58 -18.36
N VAL A 164 2.42 -4.62 -18.52
CA VAL A 164 3.13 -4.05 -19.66
C VAL A 164 4.11 -5.06 -20.22
N ARG A 165 4.07 -5.24 -21.54
CA ARG A 165 5.11 -5.96 -22.29
C ARG A 165 5.93 -4.96 -23.08
N THR A 166 7.24 -4.95 -22.86
CA THR A 166 8.19 -4.06 -23.54
C THR A 166 8.80 -4.75 -24.75
N GLY A 167 9.20 -3.95 -25.74
CA GLY A 167 9.91 -4.42 -26.94
C GLY A 167 11.40 -4.09 -26.89
N GLU A 168 12.03 -4.10 -28.06
CA GLU A 168 13.43 -3.69 -28.27
C GLU A 168 13.62 -2.16 -28.25
N ASP A 169 12.52 -1.40 -28.36
CA ASP A 169 12.50 0.07 -28.39
C ASP A 169 12.39 0.70 -27.00
N GLU A 170 12.26 -0.12 -25.95
CA GLU A 170 12.37 0.33 -24.56
C GLU A 170 13.70 1.10 -24.38
N PRO A 171 13.74 2.30 -23.77
CA PRO A 171 15.00 3.02 -23.61
C PRO A 171 15.97 2.40 -22.61
N ASN A 172 15.48 1.66 -21.61
CA ASN A 172 16.31 1.04 -20.59
C ASN A 172 16.61 -0.44 -20.93
N PRO A 173 17.88 -0.80 -21.23
CA PRO A 173 18.29 -2.18 -21.56
C PRO A 173 17.85 -3.25 -20.55
N ALA A 174 17.72 -2.88 -19.27
CA ALA A 174 17.26 -3.81 -18.24
C ALA A 174 15.81 -4.28 -18.46
N TYR A 175 15.02 -3.47 -19.17
CA TYR A 175 13.62 -3.71 -19.46
C TYR A 175 13.38 -4.15 -20.92
N PHE A 176 14.40 -4.47 -21.71
CA PHE A 176 14.18 -4.96 -23.08
C PHE A 176 13.48 -6.31 -23.09
N ASN A 177 12.44 -6.45 -23.91
CA ASN A 177 11.69 -7.70 -24.09
C ASN A 177 11.27 -8.33 -22.75
N LYS A 178 10.68 -7.51 -21.88
CA LYS A 178 10.21 -7.93 -20.56
C LYS A 178 8.69 -7.91 -20.49
N HIS A 179 8.18 -8.76 -19.61
CA HIS A 179 6.82 -8.63 -19.09
C HIS A 179 6.91 -8.09 -17.66
N MET A 180 6.28 -6.94 -17.45
CA MET A 180 6.29 -6.20 -16.20
C MET A 180 4.87 -6.08 -15.66
N ILE A 181 4.64 -6.58 -14.46
CA ILE A 181 3.37 -6.42 -13.75
C ILE A 181 3.64 -5.65 -12.47
N THR A 182 2.96 -4.53 -12.26
CA THR A 182 3.12 -3.70 -11.06
C THR A 182 1.79 -3.52 -10.37
N TYR A 183 1.74 -3.83 -9.07
CA TYR A 183 0.63 -3.51 -8.17
C TYR A 183 1.00 -2.32 -7.30
N TYR A 184 0.16 -1.29 -7.29
CA TYR A 184 0.30 -0.09 -6.47
C TYR A 184 -0.68 -0.17 -5.30
N LEU A 185 -0.15 -0.15 -4.06
CA LEU A 185 -0.90 -0.38 -2.83
C LEU A 185 -0.68 0.73 -1.80
N GLY A 186 -1.62 0.84 -0.85
CA GLY A 186 -1.52 1.73 0.31
C GLY A 186 -1.98 3.16 0.00
N ASN A 187 -1.53 4.12 0.82
CA ASN A 187 -1.93 5.51 0.61
C ASN A 187 -1.30 6.05 -0.66
N LYS A 188 -2.07 6.91 -1.32
CA LYS A 188 -1.67 7.67 -2.49
C LYS A 188 -1.41 9.11 -2.08
N THR A 189 -0.24 9.63 -2.42
CA THR A 189 0.11 11.05 -2.24
C THR A 189 0.34 11.70 -3.60
N GLU A 190 -0.19 12.90 -3.80
CA GLU A 190 0.06 13.68 -5.01
C GLU A 190 1.44 14.34 -4.98
N TYR A 191 2.17 14.22 -6.09
CA TYR A 191 3.48 14.84 -6.26
C TYR A 191 3.65 15.31 -7.71
N GLY A 192 3.29 16.57 -7.97
CA GLY A 192 3.25 17.12 -9.33
C GLY A 192 2.31 16.33 -10.24
N ASP A 193 2.85 15.83 -11.35
CA ASP A 193 2.13 15.03 -12.37
C ASP A 193 2.10 13.53 -12.04
N PHE A 194 2.50 13.16 -10.83
CA PHE A 194 2.57 11.77 -10.39
C PHE A 194 1.75 11.54 -9.12
N PHE A 195 1.26 10.32 -8.98
CA PHE A 195 0.82 9.77 -7.71
C PHE A 195 1.90 8.86 -7.17
N LYS A 196 2.27 9.03 -5.90
CA LYS A 196 3.19 8.15 -5.17
C LYS A 196 2.43 7.20 -4.26
N TYR A 197 2.87 5.96 -4.21
CA TYR A 197 2.28 4.89 -3.41
C TYR A 197 3.20 4.45 -2.29
N ASP A 198 2.61 4.17 -1.12
CA ASP A 198 3.33 3.65 0.04
C ASP A 198 4.05 2.34 -0.27
N ILE A 199 3.41 1.45 -1.04
CA ILE A 199 3.96 0.15 -1.41
C ILE A 199 3.71 -0.11 -2.90
N GLY A 200 4.72 -0.63 -3.59
CA GLY A 200 4.54 -1.29 -4.87
C GLY A 200 5.13 -2.68 -4.88
N ILE A 201 4.47 -3.59 -5.58
CA ILE A 201 4.94 -4.96 -5.81
C ILE A 201 5.05 -5.13 -7.31
N GLN A 202 6.24 -5.44 -7.79
CA GLN A 202 6.54 -5.55 -9.21
C GLN A 202 7.10 -6.93 -9.53
N TYR A 203 6.63 -7.51 -10.63
CA TYR A 203 7.17 -8.69 -11.28
C TYR A 203 7.82 -8.27 -12.59
N ILE A 204 9.05 -8.72 -12.84
CA ILE A 204 9.79 -8.44 -14.07
C ILE A 204 10.43 -9.73 -14.56
N SER A 205 9.97 -10.23 -15.70
CA SER A 205 10.50 -11.46 -16.28
C SER A 205 10.66 -11.35 -17.79
N GLY A 206 11.25 -12.37 -18.42
CA GLY A 206 11.19 -12.52 -19.87
C GLY A 206 9.75 -12.72 -20.36
N LEU A 207 9.53 -12.65 -21.67
CA LEU A 207 8.20 -12.83 -22.25
C LEU A 207 7.64 -14.25 -22.12
N ASP A 208 8.44 -15.21 -21.67
CA ASP A 208 8.08 -16.62 -21.45
C ASP A 208 7.30 -16.86 -20.15
N ASP A 209 7.27 -15.87 -19.25
CA ASP A 209 6.43 -15.86 -18.04
C ASP A 209 6.58 -17.09 -17.14
N LYS A 210 7.78 -17.67 -17.13
CA LYS A 210 8.10 -18.91 -16.41
C LYS A 210 7.64 -18.91 -14.95
N TYR A 211 7.65 -17.75 -14.29
CA TYR A 211 7.34 -17.62 -12.86
C TYR A 211 6.04 -16.85 -12.57
N LEU A 212 5.25 -16.51 -13.58
CA LEU A 212 4.04 -15.70 -13.41
C LEU A 212 3.03 -16.36 -12.44
N LYS A 213 2.82 -17.67 -12.57
CA LYS A 213 1.97 -18.44 -11.65
C LYS A 213 2.49 -18.41 -10.20
N THR A 214 3.81 -18.47 -10.02
CA THR A 214 4.42 -18.39 -8.68
C THR A 214 4.28 -16.98 -8.11
N PHE A 215 4.41 -15.95 -8.94
CA PHE A 215 4.15 -14.57 -8.55
C PHE A 215 2.70 -14.37 -8.08
N ASP A 216 1.71 -14.87 -8.81
CA ASP A 216 0.31 -14.81 -8.39
C ASP A 216 0.07 -15.54 -7.06
N GLN A 217 0.73 -16.67 -6.84
CA GLN A 217 0.69 -17.39 -5.56
C GLN A 217 1.29 -16.54 -4.43
N ILE A 218 2.46 -15.93 -4.63
CA ILE A 218 3.11 -15.00 -3.69
C ILE A 218 2.15 -13.85 -3.34
N LEU A 219 1.61 -13.16 -4.34
CA LEU A 219 0.65 -12.07 -4.14
C LEU A 219 -0.56 -12.50 -3.32
N SER A 220 -1.05 -13.71 -3.53
CA SER A 220 -2.22 -14.22 -2.80
C SER A 220 -1.97 -14.54 -1.33
N THR A 221 -0.70 -14.53 -0.89
CA THR A 221 -0.31 -14.66 0.52
C THR A 221 -0.07 -13.31 1.20
N PHE A 222 -0.04 -12.23 0.43
CA PHE A 222 0.23 -10.89 0.94
C PHE A 222 -0.86 -10.49 1.93
N LYS A 223 -0.46 -9.96 3.09
CA LYS A 223 -1.39 -9.30 4.00
C LYS A 223 -0.71 -8.15 4.73
N PHE A 224 -1.50 -7.11 5.01
CA PHE A 224 -1.11 -6.13 5.99
C PHE A 224 -1.25 -6.75 7.39
N ASN A 225 -0.16 -6.72 8.16
CA ASN A 225 -0.22 -6.85 9.60
C ASN A 225 -1.00 -5.62 10.07
N LYS A 226 -2.24 -5.82 10.54
CA LYS A 226 -2.97 -4.75 11.20
C LYS A 226 -2.06 -4.25 12.33
N LYS A 227 -1.49 -3.05 12.20
CA LYS A 227 -1.01 -2.35 13.40
C LYS A 227 -2.25 -2.23 14.28
N GLU A 228 -2.22 -2.85 15.44
CA GLU A 228 -3.32 -2.71 16.38
C GLU A 228 -3.48 -1.21 16.63
N GLU A 229 -4.59 -0.64 16.15
CA GLU A 229 -4.88 0.75 16.42
C GLU A 229 -5.09 0.87 17.93
N VAL A 230 -4.21 1.64 18.58
CA VAL A 230 -4.34 1.92 20.01
C VAL A 230 -4.91 3.32 20.15
N PHE A 231 -6.12 3.39 20.69
CA PHE A 231 -6.76 4.64 21.05
C PHE A 231 -6.80 4.76 22.57
N LYS A 232 -6.55 5.97 23.08
CA LYS A 232 -6.63 6.28 24.51
C LYS A 232 -7.63 7.40 24.75
N LYS A 233 -8.58 7.16 25.66
CA LYS A 233 -9.68 8.08 25.99
C LYS A 233 -10.33 8.67 24.73
N GLN A 234 -10.56 7.83 23.73
CA GLN A 234 -11.13 8.24 22.46
C GLN A 234 -12.64 8.40 22.62
N PRO A 235 -13.22 9.60 22.42
CA PRO A 235 -14.65 9.78 22.49
C PRO A 235 -15.33 9.01 21.37
N GLY A 236 -16.44 8.36 21.68
CA GLY A 236 -17.26 7.64 20.72
C GLY A 236 -18.74 7.71 21.07
N GLU A 237 -19.57 7.77 20.04
CA GLU A 237 -21.01 7.64 20.16
C GLU A 237 -21.40 6.18 19.88
N ILE A 238 -22.09 5.55 20.83
CA ILE A 238 -22.52 4.16 20.69
C ILE A 238 -23.80 4.13 19.85
N LYS A 239 -23.73 3.51 18.66
CA LYS A 239 -24.85 3.37 17.72
C LYS A 239 -25.68 2.12 18.01
N SER A 240 -25.05 1.03 18.44
CA SER A 240 -25.75 -0.18 18.87
C SER A 240 -24.89 -1.02 19.83
N ILE A 241 -25.56 -1.80 20.67
CA ILE A 241 -24.96 -2.82 21.53
C ILE A 241 -25.67 -4.14 21.20
N THR A 242 -24.88 -5.19 20.92
CA THR A 242 -25.40 -6.53 20.67
C THR A 242 -24.71 -7.52 21.60
N VAL A 243 -25.50 -8.34 22.30
CA VAL A 243 -24.95 -9.46 23.10
C VAL A 243 -24.48 -10.55 22.15
N SER A 244 -23.19 -10.89 22.18
CA SER A 244 -22.57 -11.89 21.29
C SER A 244 -22.23 -13.21 22.02
N GLY A 245 -22.48 -13.30 23.32
CA GLY A 245 -22.22 -14.47 24.17
C GLY A 245 -22.52 -14.16 25.65
N ASN A 246 -22.28 -15.11 26.56
CA ASN A 246 -22.66 -14.97 27.97
C ASN A 246 -21.98 -13.80 28.71
N ASP A 247 -20.86 -13.29 28.19
CA ASP A 247 -20.04 -12.25 28.84
C ASP A 247 -19.30 -11.40 27.78
N GLN A 248 -19.88 -11.28 26.57
CA GLN A 248 -19.28 -10.56 25.45
C GLN A 248 -20.34 -9.73 24.72
N TRP A 249 -19.98 -8.48 24.43
CA TRP A 249 -20.81 -7.52 23.71
C TRP A 249 -20.06 -7.02 22.47
N LEU A 250 -20.81 -6.81 21.40
CA LEU A 250 -20.37 -6.14 20.19
C LEU A 250 -21.00 -4.75 20.17
N LEU A 251 -20.15 -3.73 20.19
CA LEU A 251 -20.54 -2.33 20.12
C LEU A 251 -20.28 -1.82 18.71
N THR A 252 -21.29 -1.20 18.10
CA THR A 252 -21.08 -0.35 16.92
C THR A 252 -20.86 1.07 17.41
N VAL A 253 -19.65 1.59 17.26
CA VAL A 253 -19.24 2.91 17.79
C VAL A 253 -18.82 3.82 16.66
N ASP A 254 -19.33 5.04 16.67
CA ASP A 254 -18.89 6.12 15.81
C ASP A 254 -17.85 6.95 16.55
N LEU A 255 -16.58 6.83 16.17
CA LEU A 255 -15.49 7.55 16.84
C LEU A 255 -15.56 9.05 16.52
N LEU A 256 -15.52 9.88 17.55
CA LEU A 256 -15.68 11.34 17.44
C LEU A 256 -14.34 12.07 17.54
N SER A 257 -14.30 13.33 17.12
CA SER A 257 -13.16 14.23 17.33
C SER A 257 -13.57 15.42 18.20
N HIS A 258 -12.61 16.04 18.86
CA HIS A 258 -12.84 17.31 19.53
C HIS A 258 -13.25 18.38 18.51
N ASN A 259 -14.27 19.18 18.86
CA ASN A 259 -14.71 20.28 18.02
C ASN A 259 -13.80 21.50 18.22
N PRO A 260 -12.97 21.89 17.23
CA PRO A 260 -12.11 23.06 17.36
C PRO A 260 -12.92 24.38 17.49
N ASP A 261 -14.17 24.38 17.03
CA ASP A 261 -15.09 25.51 17.07
C ASP A 261 -16.12 25.35 18.21
N PHE A 262 -15.74 24.67 19.29
CA PHE A 262 -16.61 24.49 20.44
C PHE A 262 -16.93 25.83 21.11
N LEU A 263 -18.21 26.14 21.20
CA LEU A 263 -18.76 27.28 21.91
C LEU A 263 -19.76 26.75 22.95
N PRO A 264 -19.51 26.94 24.26
CA PRO A 264 -20.39 26.46 25.32
C PRO A 264 -21.85 26.88 25.10
N GLY A 265 -22.75 25.91 25.09
CA GLY A 265 -24.19 26.11 24.89
C GLY A 265 -24.64 26.36 23.45
N ILE A 266 -23.71 26.46 22.49
CA ILE A 266 -24.00 26.76 21.08
C ILE A 266 -23.68 25.56 20.18
N SER A 267 -22.53 24.92 20.39
CA SER A 267 -22.09 23.78 19.58
C SER A 267 -21.75 22.56 20.44
N SER A 268 -21.77 21.37 19.82
CA SER A 268 -21.38 20.13 20.50
C SER A 268 -19.88 20.10 20.76
N TYR A 269 -19.48 19.61 21.94
CA TYR A 269 -18.07 19.48 22.32
C TYR A 269 -17.29 18.48 21.45
N PHE A 270 -18.00 17.48 20.95
CA PHE A 270 -17.50 16.50 19.98
C PHE A 270 -18.26 16.64 18.67
N ILE A 271 -17.55 16.42 17.57
CA ILE A 271 -18.12 16.39 16.23
C ILE A 271 -17.62 15.16 15.49
N ASN A 272 -18.47 14.65 14.61
CA ASN A 272 -18.09 13.62 13.67
C ASN A 272 -17.54 14.29 12.40
N GLN A 273 -16.23 14.51 12.35
CA GLN A 273 -15.57 15.08 11.15
C GLN A 273 -15.33 14.03 10.06
N ASN A 274 -15.30 12.74 10.43
CA ASN A 274 -15.06 11.63 9.51
C ASN A 274 -15.65 10.35 10.14
N PRO A 275 -16.86 9.91 9.73
CA PRO A 275 -17.53 8.79 10.36
C PRO A 275 -16.68 7.53 10.26
N LYS A 276 -16.04 7.16 11.37
CA LYS A 276 -15.29 5.92 11.52
C LYS A 276 -16.11 4.99 12.38
N ILE A 277 -17.18 4.45 11.79
CA ILE A 277 -17.96 3.40 12.42
C ILE A 277 -17.06 2.18 12.62
N ARG A 278 -16.94 1.73 13.87
CA ARG A 278 -16.11 0.60 14.30
C ARG A 278 -17.00 -0.40 15.02
N ASN A 279 -16.78 -1.68 14.73
CA ASN A 279 -17.33 -2.78 15.50
C ASN A 279 -16.30 -3.16 16.56
N LEU A 280 -16.60 -2.86 17.82
CA LEU A 280 -15.70 -3.05 18.95
C LEU A 280 -16.23 -4.16 19.86
N THR A 281 -15.34 -5.01 20.34
CA THR A 281 -15.65 -6.07 21.28
C THR A 281 -15.40 -5.59 22.70
N VAL A 282 -16.41 -5.74 23.55
CA VAL A 282 -16.33 -5.55 24.99
C VAL A 282 -16.50 -6.91 25.65
N ILE A 283 -15.67 -7.21 26.64
CA ILE A 283 -15.77 -8.42 27.45
C ILE A 283 -16.04 -8.05 28.91
N LYS A 284 -16.44 -9.02 29.72
CA LYS A 284 -16.74 -8.81 31.15
C LYS A 284 -15.59 -8.17 31.94
N ASP A 285 -14.35 -8.43 31.55
CA ASP A 285 -13.16 -7.90 32.21
C ASP A 285 -12.73 -6.51 31.68
N THR A 286 -13.44 -5.96 30.69
CA THR A 286 -13.22 -4.58 30.22
C THR A 286 -13.48 -3.62 31.38
N LYS A 287 -12.50 -2.77 31.71
CA LYS A 287 -12.62 -1.85 32.84
C LYS A 287 -13.64 -0.76 32.51
N SER A 288 -14.59 -0.50 33.40
CA SER A 288 -15.58 0.57 33.23
C SER A 288 -15.52 1.54 34.40
N PHE A 289 -15.56 2.84 34.10
CA PHE A 289 -15.48 3.90 35.10
C PHE A 289 -16.60 4.92 34.90
N ILE A 290 -17.26 5.30 36.00
CA ILE A 290 -18.30 6.33 36.05
C ILE A 290 -17.82 7.55 36.81
N CYS A 291 -18.50 8.67 36.60
CA CYS A 291 -18.26 9.91 37.32
C CYS A 291 -18.86 9.86 38.72
N GLY A 292 -18.23 10.53 39.67
CA GLY A 292 -18.75 10.77 41.01
C GLY A 292 -17.61 11.13 41.96
N ALA A 293 -17.93 11.36 43.24
CA ALA A 293 -16.96 11.62 44.28
C ALA A 293 -16.08 10.38 44.55
N GLY A 294 -15.12 10.12 43.66
CA GLY A 294 -14.06 9.16 43.86
C GLY A 294 -13.10 9.60 44.98
N PRO A 295 -11.89 9.01 45.06
CA PRO A 295 -10.92 9.32 46.11
C PRO A 295 -10.53 10.80 46.17
N ASP A 296 -10.58 11.51 45.04
CA ASP A 296 -10.23 12.93 44.93
C ASP A 296 -11.40 13.89 45.20
N LYS A 297 -12.61 13.34 45.41
CA LYS A 297 -13.86 14.07 45.70
C LYS A 297 -14.24 15.11 44.64
N ASN A 298 -13.85 14.93 43.37
CA ASN A 298 -14.39 15.73 42.27
C ASN A 298 -15.28 14.88 41.34
N ASP A 299 -16.37 15.46 40.84
CA ASP A 299 -17.27 14.79 39.90
C ASP A 299 -16.79 14.93 38.43
N THR A 300 -15.58 15.49 38.22
CA THR A 300 -15.04 15.82 36.90
C THR A 300 -14.18 14.70 36.32
N THR A 301 -13.85 13.68 37.11
CA THR A 301 -13.07 12.53 36.65
C THR A 301 -13.87 11.21 36.76
N PRO A 302 -13.80 10.33 35.73
CA PRO A 302 -14.41 9.01 35.79
C PRO A 302 -13.44 8.03 36.45
N ASP A 303 -13.49 7.90 37.76
CA ASP A 303 -12.56 7.10 38.56
C ASP A 303 -13.24 6.02 39.44
N ILE A 304 -14.57 6.02 39.51
CA ILE A 304 -15.34 5.01 40.22
C ILE A 304 -15.52 3.79 39.31
N ALA A 305 -14.90 2.67 39.67
CA ALA A 305 -15.05 1.42 38.95
C ALA A 305 -16.50 0.90 38.99
N GLN A 306 -17.01 0.48 37.84
CA GLN A 306 -18.34 -0.11 37.70
C GLN A 306 -18.25 -1.46 36.98
N ASN A 307 -19.17 -2.37 37.31
CA ASN A 307 -19.32 -3.60 36.56
C ASN A 307 -19.71 -3.30 35.09
N THR A 308 -19.05 -3.98 34.15
CA THR A 308 -19.17 -3.72 32.71
C THR A 308 -20.58 -3.94 32.17
N SER A 309 -21.29 -4.97 32.63
CA SER A 309 -22.67 -5.22 32.16
C SER A 309 -23.63 -4.17 32.69
N VAL A 310 -23.41 -3.67 33.92
CA VAL A 310 -24.17 -2.56 34.49
C VAL A 310 -23.89 -1.27 33.70
N PHE A 311 -22.63 -0.98 33.39
CA PHE A 311 -22.24 0.17 32.59
C PHE A 311 -22.91 0.17 31.21
N LEU A 312 -22.88 -0.97 30.51
CA LEU A 312 -23.54 -1.14 29.21
C LEU A 312 -25.06 -1.01 29.32
N SER A 313 -25.70 -1.54 30.38
CA SER A 313 -27.13 -1.37 30.61
C SER A 313 -27.52 0.10 30.77
N ASN A 314 -26.68 0.90 31.44
CA ASN A 314 -26.90 2.34 31.59
C ASN A 314 -26.74 3.09 30.25
N ILE A 315 -25.80 2.66 29.39
CA ILE A 315 -25.69 3.17 28.01
C ILE A 315 -26.97 2.87 27.22
N GLU A 316 -27.49 1.64 27.26
CA GLU A 316 -28.70 1.26 26.52
C GLU A 316 -29.92 2.08 26.95
N LYS A 317 -30.00 2.41 28.24
CA LYS A 317 -31.01 3.33 28.81
C LYS A 317 -30.79 4.79 28.41
N ARG A 318 -29.75 5.09 27.63
CA ARG A 318 -29.33 6.43 27.19
C ARG A 318 -28.98 7.36 28.35
N GLU A 319 -28.50 6.82 29.45
CA GLU A 319 -27.96 7.64 30.55
C GLU A 319 -26.67 8.35 30.13
N TYR A 320 -25.94 7.77 29.16
CA TYR A 320 -24.71 8.35 28.61
C TYR A 320 -24.86 8.54 27.09
N LYS A 321 -24.66 9.77 26.60
CA LYS A 321 -24.65 10.07 25.16
C LYS A 321 -23.30 9.78 24.50
N THR A 322 -22.21 10.09 25.20
CA THR A 322 -20.84 9.86 24.73
C THR A 322 -20.08 9.09 25.79
N VAL A 323 -19.23 8.18 25.32
CA VAL A 323 -18.34 7.38 26.17
C VAL A 323 -16.92 7.54 25.63
N TYR A 324 -15.93 7.58 26.51
CA TYR A 324 -14.53 7.49 26.09
C TYR A 324 -14.07 6.05 26.13
N PHE A 325 -13.27 5.66 25.14
CA PHE A 325 -12.78 4.29 24.99
C PHE A 325 -11.26 4.25 24.97
N ASP A 326 -10.69 3.30 25.70
CA ASP A 326 -9.36 2.79 25.41
C ASP A 326 -9.51 1.57 24.51
N ILE A 327 -9.05 1.65 23.27
CA ILE A 327 -9.23 0.62 22.24
C ILE A 327 -7.85 0.06 21.87
N GLN A 328 -7.76 -1.26 21.72
CA GLN A 328 -6.61 -1.94 21.14
C GLN A 328 -7.10 -2.88 20.02
N GLY A 329 -6.85 -2.48 18.77
CA GLY A 329 -7.41 -3.16 17.60
C GLY A 329 -8.94 -3.07 17.59
N SER A 330 -9.62 -4.21 17.69
CA SER A 330 -11.08 -4.30 17.80
C SER A 330 -11.57 -4.45 19.24
N ASN A 331 -10.68 -4.47 20.23
CA ASN A 331 -11.04 -4.75 21.63
C ASN A 331 -11.08 -3.46 22.45
N VAL A 332 -12.12 -3.31 23.26
CA VAL A 332 -12.21 -2.23 24.25
C VAL A 332 -11.55 -2.71 25.54
N THR A 333 -10.49 -2.02 25.94
CA THR A 333 -9.72 -2.32 27.15
C THR A 333 -10.25 -1.54 28.36
N ALA A 334 -10.77 -0.33 28.14
CA ALA A 334 -11.50 0.42 29.15
C ALA A 334 -12.58 1.33 28.54
N MET A 335 -13.61 1.64 29.32
CA MET A 335 -14.68 2.59 29.02
C MET A 335 -14.81 3.59 30.16
N TYR A 336 -15.06 4.85 29.81
CA TYR A 336 -15.23 5.94 30.77
C TYR A 336 -16.47 6.75 30.45
N GLN A 337 -17.32 6.97 31.45
CA GLN A 337 -18.42 7.93 31.34
C GLN A 337 -17.86 9.32 31.00
N GLN A 338 -18.56 10.05 30.12
CA GLN A 338 -18.28 11.46 29.95
C GLN A 338 -18.74 12.24 31.20
N CYS A 339 -17.78 12.77 31.95
CA CYS A 339 -18.08 13.67 33.07
C CYS A 339 -18.36 15.08 32.58
N LEU A 340 -19.21 15.79 33.33
CA LEU A 340 -19.42 17.21 33.09
C LEU A 340 -18.10 17.95 33.39
N PRO A 341 -17.71 18.92 32.56
CA PRO A 341 -16.56 19.76 32.84
C PRO A 341 -16.76 20.61 34.10
#